data_AF-A0A7Z6QRA1-F1
#
_entry.id   AF-A0A7Z6QRA1-F1
#
_cell.length_a   1.000
_cell.length_b   1.000
_cell.length_c   1.000
_cell.angle_alpha   90.00
_cell.angle_beta   90.00
_cell.angle_gamma   90.00
#
_symmetry.space_group_name_H-M   'P 1'
#
loop_
_entity.id
_entity.type
_entity.pdbx_description
1 polymer ?
#
loop_
_entity_poly.entity_id
_entity_poly.type
_entity_poly.pdbx_seq_one_letter_code
_entity_poly.pdbx_strand_id
1 'polypeptide(L)'
;MKELIQGLDGPRTAQQELFYDLEDATAVIGWSVVELTALANSSRTPCEALALMKICTLLATQRDKIARYAGEVKAQRISRSETEC
;
A
#
# COMPACT_ATOMS: atom_id res chain seq x y z
N MET A 1 28.32 2.53 17.41
CA MET A 1 27.71 2.99 16.15
C MET A 1 27.78 1.94 15.05
N LYS A 2 28.91 1.23 14.87
CA LYS A 2 29.02 0.11 13.89
C LYS A 2 28.10 -1.08 14.18
N GLU A 3 27.88 -1.42 15.45
CA GLU A 3 27.00 -2.53 15.87
C GLU A 3 25.50 -2.21 15.76
N LEU A 4 25.12 -0.93 15.74
CA LEU A 4 23.72 -0.48 15.54
C LEU A 4 23.27 -0.57 14.07
N ILE A 5 24.21 -0.74 13.14
CA ILE A 5 23.97 -0.75 11.69
C ILE A 5 23.98 -2.19 11.14
N GLN A 6 24.38 -3.19 11.94
CA GLN A 6 24.51 -4.59 11.50
C GLN A 6 23.17 -5.29 11.17
N GLY A 7 22.03 -4.64 11.39
CA GLY A 7 20.71 -5.16 11.01
C GLY A 7 20.07 -4.49 9.79
N LEU A 8 20.72 -3.49 9.18
CA LEU A 8 20.16 -2.74 8.05
C LEU A 8 20.44 -3.36 6.68
N ASP A 9 21.46 -4.21 6.58
CA ASP A 9 21.91 -4.84 5.32
C ASP A 9 21.59 -6.34 5.23
N GLY A 10 20.86 -6.90 6.20
CA GLY A 10 20.40 -8.30 6.16
C GLY A 10 19.16 -8.49 5.28
N PRO A 11 18.91 -9.71 4.75
CA PRO A 11 17.66 -9.99 4.05
C PRO A 11 16.47 -9.71 4.98
N ARG A 12 15.40 -9.14 4.41
CA ARG A 12 14.17 -8.88 5.16
C ARG A 12 13.62 -10.21 5.66
N THR A 13 13.14 -10.24 6.90
CA THR A 13 12.36 -11.39 7.38
C THR A 13 11.04 -11.47 6.61
N ALA A 14 10.41 -12.65 6.54
CA ALA A 14 9.10 -12.81 5.91
C ALA A 14 8.02 -11.85 6.45
N GLN A 15 8.15 -11.47 7.73
CA GLN A 15 7.31 -10.47 8.39
C GLN A 15 7.59 -9.05 7.88
N GLN A 16 8.86 -8.69 7.73
CA GLN A 16 9.25 -7.39 7.19
C GLN A 16 8.86 -7.26 5.71
N GLU A 17 9.03 -8.32 4.92
CA GLU A 17 8.57 -8.37 3.53
C GLU A 17 7.06 -8.12 3.44
N LEU A 18 6.25 -8.84 4.23
CA LEU A 18 4.81 -8.62 4.26
C LEU A 18 4.45 -7.17 4.62
N PHE A 19 5.12 -6.58 5.60
CA PHE A 19 4.88 -5.18 5.95
C PHE A 19 5.17 -4.24 4.77
N TYR A 20 6.35 -4.38 4.15
CA TYR A 20 6.76 -3.51 3.05
C TYR A 20 5.92 -3.73 1.78
N ASP A 21 5.49 -4.95 1.48
CA ASP A 21 4.60 -5.23 0.35
C ASP A 21 3.24 -4.54 0.53
N LEU A 22 2.70 -4.52 1.75
CA LEU A 22 1.43 -3.83 2.06
C LEU A 22 1.58 -2.30 1.99
N GLU A 23 2.71 -1.76 2.47
CA GLU A 23 3.03 -0.34 2.34
C GLU A 23 3.23 0.08 0.87
N ASP A 24 3.92 -0.74 0.07
CA ASP A 24 4.13 -0.51 -1.36
C ASP A 24 2.80 -0.54 -2.12
N ALA A 25 1.96 -1.54 -1.87
CA ALA A 25 0.61 -1.62 -2.44
C ALA A 25 -0.24 -0.38 -2.08
N THR A 26 -0.14 0.09 -0.83
CA THR A 26 -0.81 1.31 -0.36
C THR A 26 -0.32 2.54 -1.14
N ALA A 27 0.98 2.66 -1.37
CA ALA A 27 1.58 3.75 -2.14
C ALA A 27 1.16 3.72 -3.62
N VAL A 28 1.21 2.56 -4.27
CA VAL A 28 0.79 2.37 -5.66
C VAL A 28 -0.68 2.74 -5.86
N ILE A 29 -1.57 2.30 -4.95
CA ILE A 29 -2.99 2.69 -5.00
C ILE A 29 -3.13 4.20 -4.78
N GLY A 30 -2.38 4.77 -3.84
CA GLY A 30 -2.36 6.21 -3.59
C GLY A 30 -2.01 7.03 -4.84
N TRP A 31 -0.95 6.64 -5.55
CA TRP A 31 -0.56 7.27 -6.81
C TRP A 31 -1.63 7.09 -7.89
N SER A 32 -2.19 5.87 -8.02
CA SER A 32 -3.26 5.57 -8.98
C SER A 32 -4.49 6.45 -8.77
N VAL A 33 -4.88 6.72 -7.51
CA VAL A 33 -5.99 7.63 -7.19
C VAL A 33 -5.69 9.07 -7.64
N VAL A 34 -4.46 9.54 -7.46
CA VAL A 34 -4.04 10.88 -7.91
C VAL A 34 -4.16 11.01 -9.43
N GLU A 35 -3.61 10.05 -10.17
CA GLU A 35 -3.65 10.05 -11.64
C GLU A 35 -5.09 9.94 -12.17
N LEU A 36 -5.91 9.04 -11.62
CA LEU A 36 -7.31 8.90 -12.02
C LEU A 36 -8.15 10.14 -11.69
N THR A 37 -7.85 10.83 -10.60
CA THR A 37 -8.50 12.10 -10.25
C THR A 37 -8.12 13.19 -11.25
N ALA A 38 -6.84 13.27 -11.66
CA ALA A 38 -6.40 14.19 -12.70
C ALA A 38 -7.11 13.91 -14.04
N LEU A 39 -7.25 12.63 -14.42
CA LEU A 39 -8.01 12.23 -15.60
C LEU A 39 -9.49 12.62 -15.50
N ALA A 40 -10.13 12.38 -14.36
CA ALA A 40 -11.52 12.77 -14.12
C ALA A 40 -11.74 14.28 -14.30
N ASN A 41 -10.81 15.09 -13.75
CA ASN A 41 -10.85 16.55 -13.87
C ASN A 41 -10.62 17.06 -15.30
N SER A 42 -9.95 16.27 -16.14
CA SER A 42 -9.71 16.59 -17.55
C SER A 42 -10.77 16.06 -18.51
N SER A 43 -11.73 15.25 -18.03
CA SER A 43 -12.73 14.61 -18.88
C SER A 43 -13.70 15.64 -19.46
N ARG A 44 -14.05 15.46 -20.74
CA ARG A 44 -15.04 16.29 -21.46
C ARG A 44 -16.47 15.79 -21.24
N THR A 45 -16.66 14.63 -20.63
CA THR A 45 -17.99 14.07 -20.39
C THR A 45 -18.26 13.93 -18.89
N PRO A 46 -19.34 14.53 -18.35
CA PRO A 46 -19.66 14.45 -16.93
C PRO A 46 -19.84 13.01 -16.42
N CYS A 47 -20.34 12.11 -17.27
CA CYS A 47 -20.56 10.71 -16.89
C CYS A 47 -19.24 9.95 -16.69
N GLU A 48 -18.23 10.15 -17.55
CA GLU A 48 -16.91 9.53 -17.37
C GLU A 48 -16.20 10.09 -16.14
N ALA A 49 -16.25 11.42 -15.94
CA ALA A 49 -15.70 12.04 -14.74
C ALA A 49 -16.31 11.42 -13.46
N LEU A 50 -17.64 11.25 -13.43
CA LEU A 50 -18.33 10.62 -12.30
C LEU A 50 -17.92 9.15 -12.11
N ALA A 51 -17.75 8.39 -13.20
CA ALA A 51 -17.31 7.00 -13.12
C ALA A 51 -15.88 6.88 -12.58
N LEU A 52 -14.96 7.72 -13.04
CA LEU A 52 -13.58 7.77 -12.55
C LEU A 52 -13.52 8.15 -11.07
N MET A 53 -14.31 9.13 -10.64
CA MET A 53 -14.40 9.52 -9.22
C MET A 53 -14.93 8.39 -8.34
N LYS A 54 -15.91 7.60 -8.83
CA LYS A 54 -16.39 6.40 -8.10
C LYS A 54 -15.28 5.36 -7.94
N ILE A 55 -14.48 5.13 -8.99
CA ILE A 55 -13.33 4.23 -8.94
C ILE A 55 -12.30 4.74 -7.93
N CYS A 56 -11.99 6.04 -7.93
CA CYS A 56 -11.07 6.65 -6.96
C CYS A 56 -11.52 6.41 -5.51
N THR A 57 -12.82 6.57 -5.21
CA THR A 57 -13.37 6.31 -3.88
C THR A 57 -13.23 4.85 -3.46
N LEU A 58 -13.49 3.91 -4.39
CA LEU A 58 -13.33 2.48 -4.12
C LEU A 58 -11.86 2.13 -3.84
N LEU A 59 -10.93 2.66 -4.65
CA LEU A 59 -9.50 2.46 -4.48
C LEU A 59 -9.00 3.05 -3.16
N ALA A 60 -9.41 4.27 -2.80
CA ALA A 60 -9.06 4.89 -1.53
C ALA A 60 -9.54 4.03 -0.34
N THR A 61 -10.74 3.47 -0.44
CA THR A 61 -11.26 2.55 0.60
C THR A 61 -10.41 1.28 0.74
N GLN A 62 -9.97 0.70 -0.38
CA GLN A 62 -9.08 -0.47 -0.35
C GLN A 62 -7.70 -0.13 0.19
N ARG A 63 -7.14 1.01 -0.21
CA ARG A 63 -5.87 1.53 0.32
C ARG A 63 -5.91 1.66 1.84
N ASP A 64 -6.96 2.27 2.39
CA ASP A 64 -7.09 2.46 3.83
C ASP A 64 -7.30 1.14 4.58
N LYS A 65 -7.85 0.11 3.92
CA LYS A 65 -7.92 -1.26 4.46
C LYS A 65 -6.53 -1.92 4.49
N ILE A 66 -5.76 -1.82 3.41
CA ILE A 66 -4.42 -2.39 3.32
C ILE A 66 -3.47 -1.70 4.31
N ALA A 67 -3.52 -0.37 4.42
CA ALA A 67 -2.73 0.38 5.39
C ALA A 67 -3.00 -0.05 6.84
N ARG A 68 -4.26 -0.39 7.17
CA ARG A 68 -4.61 -0.96 8.47
C ARG A 68 -3.94 -2.32 8.70
N TYR A 69 -3.94 -3.20 7.69
CA TYR A 69 -3.24 -4.48 7.78
C TYR A 69 -1.73 -4.31 7.93
N ALA A 70 -1.11 -3.36 7.22
CA ALA A 70 0.30 -3.03 7.41
C ALA A 70 0.57 -2.61 8.87
N GLY A 71 -0.30 -1.79 9.45
CA GLY A 71 -0.27 -1.43 10.87
C GLY A 71 -0.41 -2.63 11.82
N GLU A 72 -1.27 -3.60 11.49
CA GLU A 72 -1.43 -4.85 12.25
C GLU A 72 -0.21 -5.76 12.16
N VAL A 73 0.42 -5.88 10.98
CA VAL A 73 1.68 -6.61 10.76
C VAL A 73 2.81 -5.96 11.57
N LYS A 74 2.91 -4.63 11.52
CA LYS A 74 3.88 -3.86 12.33
C LYS A 74 3.67 -4.09 13.84
N ALA A 75 2.42 -4.18 14.27
CA ALA A 75 2.03 -4.46 15.65
C ALA A 75 2.08 -5.95 16.03
N GLN A 76 2.55 -6.84 15.13
CA GLN A 76 2.60 -8.30 15.34
C GLN A 76 1.23 -8.94 15.66
N ARG A 77 0.12 -8.32 15.23
CA ARG A 77 -1.23 -8.89 15.30
C ARG A 77 -1.51 -9.82 14.12
N ILE A 78 -0.85 -9.58 12.99
CA ILE A 78 -0.74 -10.49 11.86
C ILE A 78 0.72 -10.90 11.76
N SER A 79 1.00 -12.20 11.71
CA SER A 79 2.36 -12.74 11.63
C SER A 79 2.51 -13.67 10.44
N ARG A 80 3.62 -13.53 9.72
CA ARG A 80 4.06 -14.41 8.64
C ARG A 80 5.31 -15.14 9.09
N SER A 81 5.22 -16.46 9.20
CA SER A 81 6.39 -17.31 9.41
C SER A 81 7.24 -17.37 8.15
N GLU A 82 8.54 -17.57 8.32
CA GLU A 82 9.39 -17.99 7.21
C GLU A 82 8.87 -19.34 6.71
N THR A 83 8.78 -19.50 5.40
CA THR A 83 8.44 -20.80 4.81
C THR A 83 9.62 -21.73 5.08
N GLU A 84 9.42 -22.78 5.87
CA GLU A 84 10.40 -23.85 6.02
C GLU A 84 10.67 -24.46 4.63
N CYS A 85 11.93 -24.45 4.19
CA CYS A 85 12.38 -25.05 2.92
C CYS A 85 12.50 -26.57 3.04
#